data_AF-A0A969TK02-F1
#
_entry.id   AF-A0A969TK02-F1
#
_cell.length_a   1.000
_cell.length_b   1.000
_cell.length_c   1.000
_cell.angle_alpha   90.00
_cell.angle_beta   90.00
_cell.angle_gamma   90.00
#
_symmetry.space_group_name_H-M   'P 1'
#
loop_
_entity.id
_entity.type
_entity.pdbx_description
1 polymer ?
#
loop_
_entity_poly.entity_id
_entity_poly.type
_entity_poly.pdbx_seq_one_letter_code
_entity_poly.pdbx_strand_id
1 'polypeptide(L)'
;MYSLTQHSLKAGQDVLAQRPMQSRKAYGPFLTPAMLGQCMAEQLGKMVNGDHILDPTMGSGTFTRRGETAEFAIEISSSASLQAIRQNHIAHTITRKQFIRPLGLFRLPTSAGDEEVLNIVDSWTGSFQAYGMAISTGPVVPFRARSYLMDKPDGTACVPLLWMQHIKPHKITWPLQHGFRKPQYIARALSLLVPNANYVLLRRFSAKEEVRRLVAAPYLARDYNVDLVGLENHLNYVYRPDEPLSPDEAIGLSALLNSSLLDRYFRIANGNTQVNATELRALPLPPLSIIQEIGSVLAQQKPLIWIRRSSKCFSPLDLFPWIEP
;
A
#
# COMPACT_ATOMS: atom_id res chain seq x y z
N MET A 1 -3.65 9.72 35.05
CA MET A 1 -3.04 10.07 33.75
C MET A 1 -2.06 8.96 33.40
N TYR A 2 -2.32 8.14 32.37
CA TYR A 2 -1.42 7.03 32.02
C TYR A 2 -0.08 7.56 31.50
N SER A 3 1.04 6.96 31.89
CA SER A 3 2.33 7.29 31.28
C SER A 3 2.34 6.88 29.80
N LEU A 4 3.11 7.57 28.95
CA LEU A 4 3.21 7.26 27.51
C LEU A 4 3.59 5.78 27.28
N THR A 5 4.42 5.22 28.16
CA THR A 5 4.80 3.80 28.15
C THR A 5 3.62 2.88 28.51
N GLN A 6 2.79 3.25 29.49
CA GLN A 6 1.57 2.51 29.83
C GLN A 6 0.53 2.60 28.72
N HIS A 7 0.43 3.75 28.05
CA HIS A 7 -0.45 3.94 26.89
C HIS A 7 0.02 3.10 25.70
N SER A 8 1.32 3.13 25.37
CA SER A 8 1.93 2.33 24.31
C SER A 8 1.80 0.83 24.57
N LEU A 9 2.06 0.39 25.81
CA LEU A 9 1.84 -0.99 26.24
C LEU A 9 0.39 -1.42 26.07
N LYS A 10 -0.56 -0.58 26.53
CA LYS A 10 -1.99 -0.86 26.43
C LYS A 10 -2.44 -0.93 24.97
N ALA A 11 -2.02 0.02 24.13
CA ALA A 11 -2.29 0.00 22.70
C ALA A 11 -1.72 -1.26 22.02
N GLY A 12 -0.48 -1.65 22.36
CA GLY A 12 0.11 -2.90 21.88
C GLY A 12 -0.67 -4.13 22.35
N GLN A 13 -1.12 -4.15 23.60
CA GLN A 13 -1.92 -5.24 24.17
C GLN A 13 -3.28 -5.33 23.49
N ASP A 14 -3.93 -4.20 23.21
CA ASP A 14 -5.21 -4.13 22.50
C ASP A 14 -5.06 -4.63 21.05
N VAL A 15 -3.99 -4.21 20.36
CA VAL A 15 -3.65 -4.68 19.00
C VAL A 15 -3.37 -6.18 19.00
N LEU A 16 -2.63 -6.70 19.99
CA LEU A 16 -2.40 -8.14 20.10
C LEU A 16 -3.69 -8.88 20.43
N ALA A 17 -4.51 -8.39 21.35
CA ALA A 17 -5.76 -9.00 21.78
C ALA A 17 -6.72 -9.22 20.60
N GLN A 18 -6.77 -8.26 19.67
CA GLN A 18 -7.58 -8.34 18.45
C GLN A 18 -7.02 -9.28 17.36
N ARG A 19 -5.79 -9.80 17.52
CA ARG A 19 -5.17 -10.71 16.54
C ARG A 19 -5.51 -12.19 16.83
N PRO A 20 -5.92 -12.98 15.82
CA PRO A 20 -6.16 -14.42 15.96
C PRO A 20 -4.91 -15.21 16.36
N MET A 21 -5.07 -16.26 17.16
CA MET A 21 -3.94 -17.03 17.72
C MET A 21 -2.99 -17.62 16.65
N GLN A 22 -3.50 -17.99 15.48
CA GLN A 22 -2.71 -18.45 14.32
C GLN A 22 -1.77 -17.36 13.76
N SER A 23 -2.19 -16.09 13.78
CA SER A 23 -1.37 -14.96 13.31
C SER A 23 -0.23 -14.60 14.27
N ARG A 24 -0.45 -14.80 15.58
CA ARG A 24 0.57 -14.54 16.61
C ARG A 24 1.74 -15.54 16.53
N LYS A 25 1.47 -16.79 16.13
CA LYS A 25 2.50 -17.84 15.97
C LYS A 25 3.38 -17.66 14.72
N ALA A 26 2.88 -17.02 13.67
CA ALA A 26 3.59 -16.91 12.38
C ALA A 26 4.56 -15.72 12.29
N TYR A 27 4.36 -14.66 13.07
CA TYR A 27 5.10 -13.38 12.94
C TYR A 27 5.83 -12.93 14.22
N GLY A 28 5.85 -13.76 15.27
CA GLY A 28 6.46 -13.45 16.56
C GLY A 28 5.50 -12.67 17.48
N PRO A 29 5.18 -13.17 18.70
CA PRO A 29 4.19 -12.56 19.59
C PRO A 29 4.80 -11.61 20.63
N PHE A 30 5.93 -10.97 20.36
CA PHE A 30 6.69 -10.33 21.42
C PHE A 30 6.39 -8.83 21.49
N LEU A 31 5.53 -8.49 22.43
CA LEU A 31 5.46 -7.16 23.01
C LEU A 31 6.60 -7.09 24.03
N THR A 32 7.48 -6.11 23.93
CA THR A 32 8.53 -5.91 24.95
C THR A 32 7.82 -5.57 26.25
N PRO A 33 7.91 -6.41 27.31
CA PRO A 33 7.23 -6.13 28.57
C PRO A 33 7.63 -4.73 29.06
N ALA A 34 6.68 -3.92 29.55
CA ALA A 34 6.96 -2.51 29.86
C ALA A 34 8.13 -2.32 30.83
N MET A 35 8.27 -3.20 31.82
CA MET A 35 9.42 -3.22 32.74
C MET A 35 10.76 -3.48 32.01
N LEU A 36 10.76 -4.40 31.05
CA LEU A 36 11.95 -4.69 30.25
C LEU A 36 12.26 -3.53 29.30
N GLY A 37 11.25 -2.95 28.66
CA GLY A 37 11.42 -1.76 27.82
C GLY A 37 11.90 -0.54 28.60
N GLN A 38 11.44 -0.36 29.85
CA GLN A 38 11.95 0.66 30.75
C GLN A 38 13.40 0.40 31.17
N CYS A 39 13.74 -0.82 31.56
CA CYS A 39 15.11 -1.19 31.90
C CYS A 39 16.06 -1.00 30.71
N MET A 40 15.67 -1.43 29.51
CA MET A 40 16.45 -1.19 28.28
C MET A 40 16.58 0.32 27.99
N ALA A 41 15.52 1.11 28.17
CA ALA A 41 15.57 2.55 27.98
C ALA A 41 16.44 3.26 29.03
N GLU A 42 16.46 2.79 30.27
CA GLU A 42 17.32 3.29 31.35
C GLU A 42 18.80 2.95 31.10
N GLN A 43 19.09 1.78 30.54
CA GLN A 43 20.46 1.39 30.15
C GLN A 43 21.03 2.21 28.99
N LEU A 44 20.19 2.89 28.20
CA LEU A 44 20.64 3.79 27.14
C LEU A 44 21.17 5.16 27.66
N GLY A 45 21.27 5.38 28.97
CA GLY A 45 21.82 6.63 29.53
C GLY A 45 20.83 7.80 29.47
N LYS A 46 21.20 9.06 29.71
CA LYS A 46 20.32 10.22 29.42
C LYS A 46 20.42 10.55 27.95
N MET A 47 19.29 10.59 27.24
CA MET A 47 19.31 11.06 25.85
C MET A 47 19.41 12.58 25.82
N VAL A 48 20.38 13.09 25.08
CA VAL A 48 20.59 14.51 24.81
C VAL A 48 20.18 14.85 23.38
N ASN A 49 20.02 16.14 23.12
CA ASN A 49 19.72 16.61 21.77
C ASN A 49 20.88 16.22 20.83
N GLY A 50 20.60 15.48 19.76
CA GLY A 50 21.60 14.91 18.85
C GLY A 50 21.92 13.42 19.04
N ASP A 51 21.25 12.71 19.97
CA ASP A 51 21.42 11.26 20.10
C ASP A 51 20.67 10.49 19.00
N HIS A 52 21.31 9.47 18.44
CA HIS A 52 20.74 8.62 17.39
C HIS A 52 20.34 7.24 17.93
N ILE A 53 19.06 6.86 17.77
CA ILE A 53 18.57 5.51 18.10
C ILE A 53 18.33 4.72 16.81
N LEU A 54 18.91 3.53 16.73
CA LEU A 54 18.62 2.53 15.71
C LEU A 54 17.83 1.38 16.35
N ASP A 55 16.57 1.19 15.96
CA ASP A 55 15.79 -0.01 16.31
C ASP A 55 15.73 -0.93 15.08
N PRO A 56 16.52 -2.03 15.05
CA PRO A 56 16.53 -2.96 13.93
C PRO A 56 15.32 -3.92 13.92
N THR A 57 14.44 -3.87 14.91
CA THR A 57 13.36 -4.85 15.14
C THR A 57 11.99 -4.19 15.28
N MET A 58 11.62 -3.36 14.30
CA MET A 58 10.29 -2.76 14.23
C MET A 58 9.23 -3.75 13.72
N GLY A 59 8.92 -4.74 14.56
CA GLY A 59 7.68 -5.49 14.58
C GLY A 59 6.59 -4.72 15.34
N SER A 60 5.82 -5.38 16.23
CA SER A 60 4.62 -4.83 16.90
C SER A 60 4.85 -3.72 17.94
N GLY A 61 5.98 -3.02 17.91
CA GLY A 61 6.23 -1.75 18.61
C GLY A 61 6.25 -1.85 20.13
N THR A 62 7.42 -1.64 20.74
CA THR A 62 7.53 -0.97 22.04
C THR A 62 8.98 -0.60 22.32
N PHE A 63 9.39 0.56 21.81
CA PHE A 63 10.48 1.34 22.39
C PHE A 63 10.04 2.81 22.41
N THR A 64 9.62 3.30 23.58
CA THR A 64 9.17 4.69 23.75
C THR A 64 9.73 5.22 25.05
N ARG A 65 10.57 6.25 24.94
CA ARG A 65 11.11 7.00 26.07
C ARG A 65 10.55 8.42 26.06
N ARG A 66 10.22 8.93 27.26
CA ARG A 66 9.58 10.24 27.46
C ARG A 66 10.63 11.36 27.44
N GLY A 67 10.42 12.37 26.59
CA GLY A 67 10.91 13.74 26.75
C GLY A 67 9.70 14.66 26.96
N GLU A 68 9.80 15.63 27.87
CA GLU A 68 8.68 16.52 28.22
C GLU A 68 8.49 17.65 27.19
N THR A 69 7.28 17.70 26.62
CA THR A 69 6.55 18.90 26.18
C THR A 69 7.34 19.98 25.42
N ALA A 70 7.52 19.76 24.12
CA ALA A 70 7.57 20.78 23.07
C ALA A 70 7.13 20.13 21.75
N GLU A 71 6.76 20.90 20.72
CA GLU A 71 6.79 20.39 19.34
C GLU A 71 8.23 19.96 19.04
N PHE A 72 8.54 18.68 19.26
CA PHE A 72 9.90 18.19 19.04
C PHE A 72 10.16 18.11 17.54
N ALA A 73 11.21 18.83 17.12
CA ALA A 73 12.00 18.55 15.95
C ALA A 73 12.57 17.13 16.07
N ILE A 74 12.25 16.25 15.13
CA ILE A 74 12.76 14.88 15.07
C ILE A 74 13.83 14.86 13.99
N GLU A 75 15.06 14.51 14.37
CA GLU A 75 16.15 14.35 13.42
C GLU A 75 16.14 12.93 12.84
N ILE A 76 16.00 12.83 11.51
CA ILE A 76 16.16 11.58 10.76
C ILE A 76 17.44 11.66 9.96
N SER A 77 18.33 10.70 10.19
CA SER A 77 19.56 10.53 9.44
C SER A 77 19.50 9.30 8.56
N SER A 78 19.87 9.44 7.28
CA SER A 78 19.96 8.34 6.32
C SER A 78 21.38 8.23 5.74
N SER A 79 21.78 7.02 5.38
CA SER A 79 23.11 6.75 4.83
C SER A 79 23.04 5.65 3.78
N ALA A 80 23.82 5.77 2.71
CA ALA A 80 23.92 4.75 1.66
C ALA A 80 24.71 3.50 2.10
N SER A 81 25.53 3.60 3.14
CA SER A 81 26.34 2.49 3.65
C SER A 81 26.64 2.61 5.14
N LEU A 82 27.03 1.50 5.78
CA LEU A 82 27.49 1.52 7.18
C LEU A 82 28.68 2.47 7.41
N GLN A 83 29.57 2.58 6.44
CA GLN A 83 30.74 3.46 6.49
C GLN A 83 30.34 4.94 6.41
N ALA A 84 29.31 5.27 5.61
CA ALA A 84 28.84 6.63 5.43
C ALA A 84 28.04 7.18 6.63
N ILE A 85 27.63 6.35 7.59
CA ILE A 85 26.90 6.79 8.80
C ILE A 85 27.65 7.88 9.57
N ARG A 86 28.99 7.83 9.64
CA ARG A 86 29.77 8.76 10.47
C ARG A 86 30.17 10.06 9.78
N GLN A 87 30.18 10.11 8.45
CA GLN A 87 30.82 11.21 7.71
C GLN A 87 30.00 11.74 6.53
N ASN A 88 29.01 10.99 6.06
CA ASN A 88 28.26 11.31 4.83
C ASN A 88 26.78 10.92 4.96
N HIS A 89 26.24 10.99 6.17
CA HIS A 89 24.82 10.80 6.41
C HIS A 89 24.09 12.11 6.11
N ILE A 90 22.85 11.96 5.64
CA ILE A 90 21.96 13.10 5.38
C ILE A 90 21.00 13.17 6.57
N ALA A 91 21.06 14.25 7.34
CA ALA A 91 20.19 14.50 8.48
C ALA A 91 19.13 15.56 8.14
N HIS A 92 17.88 15.30 8.51
CA HIS A 92 16.75 16.19 8.32
C HIS A 92 15.95 16.34 9.61
N THR A 93 15.51 17.55 9.89
CA THR A 93 14.61 17.83 11.02
C THR A 93 13.17 17.85 10.53
N ILE A 94 12.33 16.96 11.06
CA ILE A 94 10.91 16.87 10.71
C ILE A 94 10.01 17.08 11.92
N THR A 95 8.75 17.39 11.66
CA THR A 95 7.73 17.55 12.71
C THR A 95 7.22 16.19 13.22
N ARG A 96 6.68 16.17 14.44
CA ARG A 96 5.99 14.99 15.00
C ARG A 96 4.88 14.46 14.08
N LYS A 97 4.13 15.35 13.41
CA LYS A 97 3.04 14.97 12.49
C LYS A 97 3.57 14.26 11.24
N GLN A 98 4.73 14.69 10.73
CA GLN A 98 5.40 14.03 9.61
C GLN A 98 5.98 12.67 10.02
N PHE A 99 6.46 12.52 11.25
CA PHE A 99 7.02 11.26 11.75
C PHE A 99 5.97 10.22 12.14
N ILE A 100 4.90 10.61 12.84
CA ILE A 100 3.90 9.68 13.39
C ILE A 100 2.54 9.92 12.75
N ARG A 101 2.02 8.87 12.13
CA ARG A 101 0.65 8.87 11.61
C ARG A 101 -0.38 8.61 12.72
N PRO A 102 -1.67 9.03 12.62
CA PRO A 102 -2.74 8.73 13.60
C PRO A 102 -3.00 7.23 13.92
N LEU A 103 -2.31 6.29 13.25
CA LEU A 103 -2.34 4.85 13.52
C LEU A 103 -1.08 4.32 14.24
N GLY A 104 -0.18 5.19 14.69
CA GLY A 104 1.07 4.80 15.35
C GLY A 104 2.14 4.22 14.40
N LEU A 105 1.96 4.38 13.09
CA LEU A 105 2.96 4.01 12.09
C LEU A 105 4.00 5.14 11.96
N PHE A 106 5.27 4.76 12.02
CA PHE A 106 6.38 5.67 11.78
C PHE A 106 6.61 5.86 10.28
N ARG A 107 6.87 7.10 9.91
CA ARG A 107 7.24 7.52 8.56
C ARG A 107 8.69 7.98 8.60
N LEU A 108 9.46 7.62 7.57
CA LEU A 108 10.87 7.97 7.48
C LEU A 108 11.13 8.79 6.20
N PRO A 109 10.72 10.06 6.15
CA PRO A 109 11.15 10.95 5.07
C PRO A 109 12.67 11.16 5.20
N THR A 110 13.39 10.92 4.11
CA THR A 110 14.86 10.97 4.06
C THR A 110 15.40 12.10 3.20
N SER A 111 14.52 12.92 2.64
CA SER A 111 14.85 14.05 1.77
C SER A 111 13.77 15.13 1.79
N ALA A 112 14.11 16.36 1.42
CA ALA A 112 13.14 17.45 1.31
C ALA A 112 11.97 17.12 0.35
N GLY A 113 12.25 16.37 -0.72
CA GLY A 113 11.19 15.89 -1.62
C GLY A 113 10.24 14.87 -0.97
N ASP A 114 10.71 14.09 0.01
CA ASP A 114 9.83 13.19 0.78
C ASP A 114 8.87 14.00 1.66
N GLU A 115 9.37 15.07 2.27
CA GLU A 115 8.57 15.97 3.09
C GLU A 115 7.50 16.70 2.27
N GLU A 116 7.84 17.17 1.07
CA GLU A 116 6.89 17.79 0.15
C GLU A 116 5.79 16.81 -0.28
N VAL A 117 6.16 15.57 -0.63
CA VAL A 117 5.21 14.49 -0.93
C VAL A 117 4.26 14.23 0.24
N LEU A 118 4.80 14.16 1.48
CA LEU A 118 3.97 14.01 2.67
C LEU A 118 2.99 15.18 2.82
N ASN A 119 3.45 16.42 2.65
CA ASN A 119 2.62 17.61 2.79
C ASN A 119 1.49 17.65 1.76
N ILE A 120 1.78 17.33 0.48
CA ILE A 120 0.79 17.29 -0.59
C ILE A 120 -0.27 16.23 -0.30
N VAL A 121 0.15 14.99 -0.05
CA VAL A 121 -0.81 13.87 0.12
C VAL A 121 -1.59 14.00 1.42
N ASP A 122 -0.96 14.41 2.52
CA ASP A 122 -1.66 14.62 3.80
C ASP A 122 -2.58 15.86 3.77
N SER A 123 -2.47 16.76 2.77
CA SER A 123 -3.42 17.86 2.56
C SER A 123 -4.74 17.39 1.95
N TRP A 124 -4.77 16.20 1.34
CA TRP A 124 -5.97 15.66 0.75
C TRP A 124 -6.96 15.23 1.82
N THR A 125 -8.22 15.63 1.65
CA THR A 125 -9.29 15.41 2.63
C THR A 125 -10.12 14.15 2.33
N GLY A 126 -9.92 13.53 1.17
CA GLY A 126 -10.61 12.34 0.75
C GLY A 126 -10.00 11.05 1.29
N SER A 127 -10.76 9.97 1.17
CA SER A 127 -10.32 8.61 1.47
C SER A 127 -11.24 7.60 0.79
N PHE A 128 -10.82 6.34 0.71
CA PHE A 128 -11.69 5.27 0.19
C PHE A 128 -13.03 5.23 0.93
N GLN A 129 -12.99 5.29 2.27
CA GLN A 129 -14.19 5.28 3.10
C GLN A 129 -15.09 6.49 2.83
N ALA A 130 -14.52 7.69 2.69
CA ALA A 130 -15.29 8.90 2.38
C ALA A 130 -16.01 8.82 1.03
N TYR A 131 -15.53 7.97 0.11
CA TYR A 131 -16.13 7.75 -1.21
C TYR A 131 -17.00 6.48 -1.28
N GLY A 132 -17.35 5.90 -0.12
CA GLY A 132 -18.11 4.65 -0.03
C GLY A 132 -17.35 3.43 -0.57
N MET A 133 -16.05 3.56 -0.83
CA MET A 133 -15.22 2.48 -1.36
C MET A 133 -14.65 1.64 -0.23
N ALA A 134 -14.62 0.33 -0.45
CA ALA A 134 -14.01 -0.65 0.41
C ALA A 134 -12.82 -1.33 -0.30
N ILE A 135 -11.91 -1.88 0.49
CA ILE A 135 -10.76 -2.64 0.01
C ILE A 135 -10.79 -4.01 0.64
N SER A 136 -10.72 -5.04 -0.19
CA SER A 136 -10.71 -6.44 0.22
C SER A 136 -9.53 -7.18 -0.41
N THR A 137 -9.11 -8.26 0.24
CA THR A 137 -8.15 -9.21 -0.32
C THR A 137 -8.89 -10.22 -1.20
N GLY A 138 -8.29 -10.64 -2.32
CA GLY A 138 -8.83 -11.68 -3.18
C GLY A 138 -9.22 -12.94 -2.38
N PRO A 139 -10.45 -13.45 -2.53
CA PRO A 139 -10.97 -14.57 -1.73
C PRO A 139 -10.33 -15.92 -2.09
N VAL A 140 -9.78 -16.07 -3.30
CA VAL A 140 -9.22 -17.34 -3.76
C VAL A 140 -7.84 -17.56 -3.13
N VAL A 141 -7.77 -18.49 -2.18
CA VAL A 141 -6.51 -18.96 -1.59
C VAL A 141 -6.10 -20.28 -2.28
N PRO A 142 -5.11 -20.30 -3.19
CA PRO A 142 -4.90 -21.42 -4.11
C PRO A 142 -4.71 -22.78 -3.44
N PHE A 143 -3.96 -22.83 -2.34
CA PHE A 143 -3.71 -24.09 -1.64
C PHE A 143 -4.95 -24.65 -0.93
N ARG A 144 -5.96 -23.81 -0.64
CA ARG A 144 -7.25 -24.22 -0.06
C ARG A 144 -8.30 -24.52 -1.13
N ALA A 145 -8.11 -24.00 -2.33
CA ALA A 145 -9.07 -24.10 -3.44
C ALA A 145 -8.63 -25.08 -4.54
N ARG A 146 -7.61 -25.93 -4.30
CA ARG A 146 -6.99 -26.79 -5.34
C ARG A 146 -7.99 -27.58 -6.19
N SER A 147 -9.05 -28.11 -5.58
CA SER A 147 -10.10 -28.88 -6.27
C SER A 147 -10.91 -28.07 -7.29
N TYR A 148 -10.89 -26.75 -7.19
CA TYR A 148 -11.62 -25.84 -8.07
C TYR A 148 -10.71 -25.20 -9.13
N LEU A 149 -9.39 -25.30 -9.00
CA LEU A 149 -8.45 -24.63 -9.90
C LEU A 149 -8.29 -25.40 -11.21
N MET A 150 -8.31 -24.68 -12.34
CA MET A 150 -8.27 -25.27 -13.67
C MET A 150 -7.26 -24.52 -14.56
N ASP A 151 -6.44 -25.27 -15.30
CA ASP A 151 -5.46 -24.68 -16.23
C ASP A 151 -6.14 -24.15 -17.51
N LYS A 152 -7.17 -24.86 -17.96
CA LYS A 152 -7.99 -24.53 -19.13
C LYS A 152 -9.44 -24.96 -18.88
N PRO A 153 -10.42 -24.34 -19.54
CA PRO A 153 -11.79 -24.84 -19.55
C PRO A 153 -11.83 -26.25 -20.14
N ASP A 154 -12.57 -27.16 -19.51
CA ASP A 154 -12.71 -28.56 -19.93
C ASP A 154 -14.18 -28.97 -20.20
N GLY A 155 -15.07 -27.99 -20.31
CA GLY A 155 -16.52 -28.19 -20.41
C GLY A 155 -17.26 -27.98 -19.09
N THR A 156 -16.55 -27.99 -17.95
CA THR A 156 -17.11 -27.57 -16.67
C THR A 156 -17.36 -26.07 -16.66
N ALA A 157 -18.44 -25.63 -16.02
CA ALA A 157 -18.70 -24.22 -15.81
C ALA A 157 -17.59 -23.59 -14.94
N CYS A 158 -16.77 -22.73 -15.55
CA CYS A 158 -15.64 -22.06 -14.91
C CYS A 158 -15.60 -20.57 -15.26
N VAL A 159 -14.86 -19.80 -14.47
CA VAL A 159 -14.65 -18.37 -14.67
C VAL A 159 -13.16 -18.01 -14.62
N PRO A 160 -12.76 -16.82 -15.12
CA PRO A 160 -11.39 -16.34 -15.02
C PRO A 160 -10.88 -16.32 -13.57
N LEU A 161 -9.62 -16.74 -13.38
CA LEU A 161 -8.88 -16.56 -12.13
C LEU A 161 -7.72 -15.59 -12.37
N LEU A 162 -7.78 -14.43 -11.71
CA LEU A 162 -6.75 -13.40 -11.81
C LEU A 162 -5.71 -13.54 -10.70
N TRP A 163 -4.44 -13.56 -11.12
CA TRP A 163 -3.27 -13.57 -10.26
C TRP A 163 -2.55 -12.23 -10.29
N MET A 164 -1.71 -11.97 -9.30
CA MET A 164 -0.86 -10.76 -9.29
C MET A 164 0.00 -10.58 -10.55
N GLN A 165 0.38 -11.66 -11.24
CA GLN A 165 1.17 -11.62 -12.47
C GLN A 165 0.39 -11.06 -13.67
N HIS A 166 -0.94 -11.13 -13.63
CA HIS A 166 -1.82 -10.57 -14.66
C HIS A 166 -1.92 -9.06 -14.57
N ILE A 167 -1.59 -8.49 -13.39
CA ILE A 167 -1.70 -7.07 -13.11
C ILE A 167 -0.39 -6.38 -13.46
N LYS A 168 -0.45 -5.50 -14.46
CA LYS A 168 0.59 -4.55 -14.85
C LYS A 168 0.09 -3.13 -14.57
N PRO A 169 0.96 -2.12 -14.51
CA PRO A 169 0.51 -0.74 -14.36
C PRO A 169 -0.57 -0.40 -15.42
N HIS A 170 -1.74 -0.01 -14.94
CA HIS A 170 -2.92 0.38 -15.73
C HIS A 170 -3.51 -0.69 -16.66
N LYS A 171 -3.02 -1.94 -16.62
CA LYS A 171 -3.43 -2.98 -17.57
C LYS A 171 -3.52 -4.36 -16.93
N ILE A 172 -4.58 -5.07 -17.25
CA ILE A 172 -4.72 -6.49 -16.96
C ILE A 172 -4.44 -7.27 -18.23
N THR A 173 -3.53 -8.24 -18.16
CA THR A 173 -3.30 -9.21 -19.24
C THR A 173 -3.71 -10.58 -18.73
N TRP A 174 -4.82 -11.08 -19.26
CA TRP A 174 -5.35 -12.41 -18.99
C TRP A 174 -6.00 -12.99 -20.24
N PRO A 175 -5.80 -14.28 -20.57
CA PRO A 175 -4.83 -15.17 -19.93
C PRO A 175 -3.38 -14.81 -20.33
N LEU A 176 -2.41 -15.17 -19.48
CA LEU A 176 -1.01 -15.19 -19.86
C LEU A 176 -0.69 -16.47 -20.63
N GLN A 177 -0.03 -16.31 -21.77
CA GLN A 177 0.54 -17.41 -22.55
C GLN A 177 1.98 -17.68 -22.11
N HIS A 178 2.57 -18.78 -22.60
CA HIS A 178 3.99 -19.17 -22.50
C HIS A 178 4.67 -18.98 -21.13
N GLY A 179 4.92 -20.08 -20.42
CA GLY A 179 5.73 -20.10 -19.19
C GLY A 179 4.98 -19.77 -17.91
N PHE A 180 3.73 -19.28 -17.98
CA PHE A 180 2.86 -19.18 -16.82
C PHE A 180 2.20 -20.54 -16.52
N ARG A 181 2.62 -21.17 -15.42
CA ARG A 181 2.22 -22.54 -15.04
C ARG A 181 1.14 -22.62 -13.95
N LYS A 182 0.53 -21.48 -13.61
CA LYS A 182 -0.51 -21.45 -12.57
C LYS A 182 -1.90 -21.56 -13.22
N PRO A 183 -2.88 -22.20 -12.55
CA PRO A 183 -4.24 -22.32 -13.06
C PRO A 183 -4.86 -20.95 -13.34
N GLN A 184 -5.39 -20.72 -14.54
CA GLN A 184 -5.93 -19.42 -14.95
C GLN A 184 -7.46 -19.34 -14.90
N TYR A 185 -8.09 -20.45 -14.53
CA TYR A 185 -9.53 -20.60 -14.41
C TYR A 185 -9.87 -21.22 -13.06
N ILE A 186 -11.08 -20.97 -12.59
CA ILE A 186 -11.63 -21.56 -11.38
C ILE A 186 -13.06 -22.04 -11.66
N ALA A 187 -13.38 -23.26 -11.25
CA ALA A 187 -14.74 -23.79 -11.29
C ALA A 187 -15.67 -22.89 -10.47
N ARG A 188 -16.97 -22.86 -10.80
CA ARG A 188 -17.96 -21.99 -10.15
C ARG A 188 -18.22 -22.36 -8.68
N ALA A 189 -17.33 -21.93 -7.79
CA ALA A 189 -17.45 -22.03 -6.34
C ALA A 189 -17.84 -20.67 -5.77
N LEU A 190 -19.15 -20.39 -5.66
CA LEU A 190 -19.70 -19.05 -5.40
C LEU A 190 -19.08 -18.34 -4.18
N SER A 191 -18.74 -19.06 -3.11
CA SER A 191 -18.11 -18.49 -1.91
C SER A 191 -16.69 -17.97 -2.11
N LEU A 192 -16.04 -18.34 -3.22
CA LEU A 192 -14.67 -17.94 -3.58
C LEU A 192 -14.63 -16.92 -4.72
N LEU A 193 -15.79 -16.53 -5.26
CA LEU A 193 -15.88 -15.65 -6.43
C LEU A 193 -16.51 -14.32 -6.03
N VAL A 194 -16.19 -13.29 -6.79
CA VAL A 194 -16.85 -11.98 -6.68
C VAL A 194 -17.66 -11.71 -7.94
N PRO A 195 -18.73 -10.88 -7.87
CA PRO A 195 -19.47 -10.42 -9.05
C PRO A 195 -18.55 -9.81 -10.11
N ASN A 196 -18.88 -9.97 -11.38
CA ASN A 196 -18.24 -9.21 -12.44
C ASN A 196 -18.73 -7.76 -12.39
N ALA A 197 -17.95 -6.89 -11.73
CA ALA A 197 -18.21 -5.47 -11.60
C ALA A 197 -16.90 -4.69 -11.79
N ASN A 198 -16.97 -3.37 -11.93
CA ASN A 198 -15.75 -2.57 -12.06
C ASN A 198 -15.00 -2.50 -10.73
N TYR A 199 -13.70 -2.79 -10.77
CA TYR A 199 -12.81 -2.78 -9.61
C TYR A 199 -11.50 -2.07 -9.94
N VAL A 200 -10.74 -1.70 -8.91
CA VAL A 200 -9.30 -1.45 -9.06
C VAL A 200 -8.53 -2.57 -8.38
N LEU A 201 -7.77 -3.33 -9.16
CA LEU A 201 -6.97 -4.44 -8.64
C LEU A 201 -5.56 -3.96 -8.32
N LEU A 202 -5.04 -4.30 -7.15
CA LEU A 202 -3.68 -3.97 -6.71
C LEU A 202 -2.89 -5.24 -6.36
N ARG A 203 -1.61 -5.27 -6.72
CA ARG A 203 -0.69 -6.30 -6.23
C ARG A 203 -0.44 -6.11 -4.72
N ARG A 204 -0.52 -7.19 -3.94
CA ARG A 204 -0.19 -7.18 -2.50
C ARG A 204 1.29 -7.32 -2.18
N PHE A 205 2.08 -7.74 -3.16
CA PHE A 205 3.50 -8.00 -2.98
C PHE A 205 4.27 -7.35 -4.10
N SER A 206 5.27 -6.57 -3.71
CA SER A 206 6.31 -6.07 -4.59
C SER A 206 7.67 -6.56 -4.10
N ALA A 207 8.58 -6.88 -5.02
CA ALA A 207 9.94 -7.25 -4.65
C ALA A 207 10.65 -6.06 -4.00
N LYS A 208 11.71 -6.28 -3.23
CA LYS A 208 12.47 -5.15 -2.64
C LYS A 208 13.13 -4.31 -3.74
N GLU A 209 13.50 -4.96 -4.85
CA GLU A 209 14.13 -4.39 -6.02
C GLU A 209 13.14 -3.79 -7.04
N GLU A 210 11.82 -3.97 -6.86
CA GLU A 210 10.83 -3.42 -7.80
C GLU A 210 10.77 -1.89 -7.70
N VAL A 211 10.83 -1.25 -8.88
CA VAL A 211 10.82 0.21 -9.05
C VAL A 211 9.57 0.86 -8.45
N ARG A 212 8.43 0.15 -8.45
CA ARG A 212 7.16 0.60 -7.85
C ARG A 212 6.66 -0.40 -6.81
N ARG A 213 6.22 0.13 -5.67
CA ARG A 213 5.55 -0.59 -4.59
C ARG A 213 4.08 -0.83 -4.92
N LEU A 214 3.43 0.18 -5.46
CA LEU A 214 2.05 0.14 -5.86
C LEU A 214 1.99 -0.21 -7.36
N VAL A 215 1.27 -1.29 -7.66
CA VAL A 215 0.95 -1.68 -9.02
C VAL A 215 -0.53 -1.98 -9.07
N ALA A 216 -1.27 -1.12 -9.77
CA ALA A 216 -2.72 -1.19 -9.89
C ALA A 216 -3.17 -1.31 -11.35
N ALA A 217 -4.33 -1.91 -11.58
CA ALA A 217 -5.00 -1.87 -12.89
C ALA A 217 -6.51 -1.72 -12.72
N PRO A 218 -7.18 -0.99 -13.62
CA PRO A 218 -8.64 -1.01 -13.69
C PRO A 218 -9.09 -2.39 -14.19
N TYR A 219 -10.00 -3.01 -13.47
CA TYR A 219 -10.78 -4.14 -13.96
C TYR A 219 -12.15 -3.61 -14.35
N LEU A 220 -12.48 -3.72 -15.64
CA LEU A 220 -13.74 -3.22 -16.18
C LEU A 220 -14.59 -4.42 -16.59
N ALA A 221 -15.79 -4.52 -16.02
CA ALA A 221 -16.64 -5.70 -16.19
C ALA A 221 -16.96 -5.99 -17.65
N ARG A 222 -17.11 -4.94 -18.47
CA ARG A 222 -17.38 -5.01 -19.91
C ARG A 222 -16.29 -5.73 -20.72
N ASP A 223 -15.06 -5.82 -20.19
CA ASP A 223 -13.94 -6.45 -20.89
C ASP A 223 -13.96 -7.99 -20.73
N TYR A 224 -14.83 -8.51 -19.86
CA TYR A 224 -14.93 -9.93 -19.54
C TYR A 224 -16.37 -10.42 -19.70
N ASN A 225 -16.59 -11.37 -20.62
CA ASN A 225 -17.91 -11.96 -20.84
C ASN A 225 -18.22 -13.06 -19.80
N VAL A 226 -18.32 -12.67 -18.53
CA VAL A 226 -18.64 -13.53 -17.38
C VAL A 226 -19.49 -12.77 -16.36
N ASP A 227 -20.14 -13.49 -15.46
CA ASP A 227 -20.94 -12.93 -14.36
C ASP A 227 -20.17 -12.92 -13.02
N LEU A 228 -19.14 -13.75 -12.90
CA LEU A 228 -18.29 -13.89 -11.72
C LEU A 228 -16.81 -13.93 -12.13
N VAL A 229 -15.94 -13.54 -11.22
CA VAL A 229 -14.48 -13.60 -11.39
C VAL A 229 -13.81 -14.09 -10.12
N GLY A 230 -12.77 -14.92 -10.28
CA GLY A 230 -11.89 -15.33 -9.20
C GLY A 230 -10.75 -14.32 -9.05
N LEU A 231 -10.58 -13.77 -7.84
CA LEU A 231 -9.43 -12.92 -7.49
C LEU A 231 -8.55 -13.65 -6.50
N GLU A 232 -7.30 -13.87 -6.86
CA GLU A 232 -6.34 -14.59 -6.03
C GLU A 232 -5.85 -13.74 -4.84
N ASN A 233 -5.51 -14.39 -3.74
CA ASN A 233 -5.25 -13.72 -2.48
C ASN A 233 -3.98 -12.85 -2.44
N HIS A 234 -3.12 -12.83 -3.46
CA HIS A 234 -2.03 -11.86 -3.59
C HIS A 234 -2.50 -10.56 -4.30
N LEU A 235 -3.80 -10.43 -4.55
CA LEU A 235 -4.45 -9.19 -4.99
C LEU A 235 -5.24 -8.55 -3.85
N ASN A 236 -5.20 -7.23 -3.78
CA ASN A 236 -6.27 -6.43 -3.18
C ASN A 236 -7.17 -5.94 -4.31
N TYR A 237 -8.45 -5.68 -4.00
CA TYR A 237 -9.36 -5.03 -4.91
C TYR A 237 -10.13 -3.93 -4.18
N VAL A 238 -10.23 -2.77 -4.83
CA VAL A 238 -11.08 -1.66 -4.42
C VAL A 238 -12.42 -1.83 -5.13
N TYR A 239 -13.50 -1.70 -4.38
CA TYR A 239 -14.88 -1.82 -4.85
C TYR A 239 -15.77 -0.87 -4.04
N ARG A 240 -17.01 -0.69 -4.48
CA ARG A 240 -18.05 -0.02 -3.69
C ARG A 240 -19.16 -1.04 -3.40
N PRO A 241 -19.61 -1.21 -2.14
CA PRO A 241 -20.54 -2.29 -1.77
C PRO A 241 -21.90 -2.21 -2.47
N ASP A 242 -22.46 -1.01 -2.57
CA ASP A 242 -23.85 -0.83 -3.01
C ASP A 242 -23.99 -0.69 -4.53
N GLU A 243 -22.97 -0.18 -5.20
CA GLU A 243 -22.95 0.01 -6.65
C GLU A 243 -21.53 -0.20 -7.20
N PRO A 244 -21.38 -0.67 -8.46
CA PRO A 244 -20.08 -0.75 -9.11
C PRO A 244 -19.40 0.61 -9.27
N LEU A 245 -18.07 0.62 -9.26
CA LEU A 245 -17.31 1.82 -9.63
C LEU A 245 -17.65 2.24 -11.07
N SER A 246 -17.66 3.54 -11.35
CA SER A 246 -17.71 3.98 -12.74
C SER A 246 -16.39 3.63 -13.46
N PRO A 247 -16.38 3.51 -14.80
CA PRO A 247 -15.14 3.32 -15.54
C PRO A 247 -14.10 4.42 -15.26
N ASP A 248 -14.55 5.67 -15.17
CA ASP A 248 -13.68 6.82 -14.89
C ASP A 248 -13.09 6.74 -13.49
N GLU A 249 -13.87 6.32 -12.49
CA GLU A 249 -13.36 6.07 -11.14
C GLU A 249 -12.30 4.98 -11.14
N ALA A 250 -12.57 3.85 -11.79
CA ALA A 250 -11.64 2.72 -11.83
C ALA A 250 -10.32 3.08 -12.55
N ILE A 251 -10.42 3.73 -13.71
CA ILE A 251 -9.26 4.15 -14.51
C ILE A 251 -8.47 5.23 -13.76
N GLY A 252 -9.14 6.26 -13.26
CA GLY A 252 -8.50 7.40 -12.59
C GLY A 252 -7.85 7.00 -11.27
N LEU A 253 -8.53 6.19 -10.47
CA LEU A 253 -7.97 5.69 -9.22
C LEU A 253 -6.79 4.75 -9.48
N SER A 254 -6.90 3.86 -10.48
CA SER A 254 -5.76 3.05 -10.90
C SER A 254 -4.61 3.93 -11.38
N ALA A 255 -4.88 5.05 -12.05
CA ALA A 255 -3.83 5.95 -12.51
C ALA A 255 -3.10 6.63 -11.34
N LEU A 256 -3.88 7.19 -10.41
CA LEU A 256 -3.38 7.80 -9.20
C LEU A 256 -2.53 6.82 -8.37
N LEU A 257 -2.97 5.58 -8.20
CA LEU A 257 -2.26 4.55 -7.44
C LEU A 257 -0.95 4.08 -8.09
N ASN A 258 -0.79 4.24 -9.41
CA ASN A 258 0.47 3.95 -10.11
C ASN A 258 1.39 5.17 -10.22
N SER A 259 0.98 6.35 -9.74
CA SER A 259 1.77 7.58 -9.81
C SER A 259 3.02 7.51 -8.93
N SER A 260 4.08 8.21 -9.34
CA SER A 260 5.31 8.35 -8.56
C SER A 260 5.04 9.01 -7.20
N LEU A 261 4.07 9.95 -7.14
CA LEU A 261 3.65 10.62 -5.91
C LEU A 261 3.12 9.64 -4.86
N LEU A 262 2.12 8.82 -5.20
CA LEU A 262 1.57 7.85 -4.25
C LEU A 262 2.52 6.69 -3.98
N ASP A 263 3.33 6.27 -4.96
CA ASP A 263 4.35 5.26 -4.74
C ASP A 263 5.38 5.70 -3.69
N ARG A 264 5.88 6.94 -3.84
CA ARG A 264 6.83 7.55 -2.91
C ARG A 264 6.21 7.76 -1.53
N TYR A 265 4.99 8.31 -1.46
CA TYR A 265 4.26 8.45 -0.20
C TYR A 265 4.09 7.11 0.52
N PHE A 266 3.70 6.06 -0.22
CA PHE A 266 3.52 4.73 0.35
C PHE A 266 4.84 4.14 0.87
N ARG A 267 5.97 4.37 0.18
CA ARG A 267 7.30 3.93 0.64
C ARG A 267 7.77 4.66 1.90
N ILE A 268 7.53 5.96 2.00
CA ILE A 268 7.87 6.76 3.21
C ILE A 268 7.08 6.24 4.41
N ALA A 269 5.82 5.84 4.20
CA ALA A 269 4.93 5.34 5.23
C ALA A 269 5.10 3.86 5.57
N ASN A 270 5.70 3.06 4.69
CA ASN A 270 5.82 1.61 4.84
C ASN A 270 7.25 1.09 4.60
N GLY A 271 7.89 0.61 5.66
CA GLY A 271 9.21 -0.02 5.60
C GLY A 271 9.24 -1.47 5.10
N ASN A 272 8.10 -2.03 4.65
CA ASN A 272 7.98 -3.44 4.26
C ASN A 272 7.62 -3.64 2.77
N THR A 273 7.57 -4.90 2.32
CA THR A 273 7.25 -5.32 0.93
C THR A 273 5.80 -5.66 0.66
N GLN A 274 4.94 -5.56 1.66
CA GLN A 274 3.56 -5.98 1.56
C GLN A 274 2.66 -4.75 1.47
N VAL A 275 1.73 -4.77 0.52
CA VAL A 275 0.70 -3.76 0.39
C VAL A 275 -0.55 -4.26 1.13
N ASN A 276 -0.69 -3.87 2.39
CA ASN A 276 -1.80 -4.30 3.23
C ASN A 276 -3.08 -3.49 2.94
N ALA A 277 -4.23 -4.16 2.88
CA ALA A 277 -5.53 -3.50 2.73
C ALA A 277 -5.78 -2.46 3.83
N THR A 278 -5.32 -2.68 5.07
CA THR A 278 -5.47 -1.70 6.16
C THR A 278 -4.69 -0.40 5.90
N GLU A 279 -3.47 -0.50 5.38
CA GLU A 279 -2.65 0.67 5.02
C GLU A 279 -3.25 1.41 3.82
N LEU A 280 -3.72 0.67 2.81
CA LEU A 280 -4.39 1.23 1.65
C LEU A 280 -5.67 1.98 2.04
N ARG A 281 -6.51 1.43 2.93
CA ARG A 281 -7.74 2.10 3.39
C ARG A 281 -7.45 3.44 4.04
N ALA A 282 -6.26 3.56 4.61
CA ALA A 282 -5.82 4.74 5.28
C ALA A 282 -5.19 5.74 4.29
N LEU A 283 -5.02 5.46 2.99
CA LEU A 283 -4.45 6.46 2.07
C LEU A 283 -5.37 7.70 1.97
N PRO A 284 -4.83 8.91 2.21
CA PRO A 284 -5.49 10.13 1.77
C PRO A 284 -5.66 10.09 0.25
N LEU A 285 -6.80 10.57 -0.24
CA LEU A 285 -7.10 10.65 -1.67
C LEU A 285 -7.56 12.06 -2.03
N PRO A 286 -7.21 12.58 -3.23
CA PRO A 286 -7.74 13.84 -3.70
C PRO A 286 -9.27 13.74 -3.88
N PRO A 287 -9.99 14.86 -4.03
CA PRO A 287 -11.43 14.86 -4.27
C PRO A 287 -11.85 13.86 -5.35
N LEU A 288 -12.96 13.16 -5.14
CA LEU A 288 -13.44 12.12 -6.06
C LEU A 288 -13.63 12.65 -7.50
N SER A 289 -14.04 13.91 -7.65
CA SER A 289 -14.17 14.58 -8.94
C SER A 289 -12.86 14.63 -9.71
N ILE A 290 -11.72 14.85 -9.03
CA ILE A 290 -10.39 14.87 -9.66
C ILE A 290 -10.00 13.46 -10.11
N ILE A 291 -10.33 12.44 -9.32
CA ILE A 291 -10.09 11.04 -9.70
C ILE A 291 -10.89 10.69 -10.97
N GLN A 292 -12.16 11.07 -11.01
CA GLN A 292 -13.03 10.87 -12.17
C GLN A 292 -12.52 11.63 -13.41
N GLU A 293 -12.07 12.88 -13.24
CA GLU A 293 -11.49 13.68 -14.31
C GLU A 293 -10.24 13.02 -14.91
N ILE A 294 -9.31 12.55 -14.08
CA ILE A 294 -8.13 11.79 -14.53
C ILE A 294 -8.58 10.57 -15.35
N GLY A 295 -9.58 9.84 -14.87
CA GLY A 295 -10.14 8.69 -15.57
C GLY A 295 -10.71 9.03 -16.95
N SER A 296 -11.53 10.07 -17.02
CA SER A 296 -12.16 10.53 -18.25
C SER A 296 -11.13 10.98 -19.28
N VAL A 297 -10.12 11.76 -18.87
CA VAL A 297 -9.03 12.21 -19.74
C VAL A 297 -8.26 11.01 -20.31
N LEU A 298 -7.91 10.03 -19.47
CA LEU A 298 -7.17 8.85 -19.90
C LEU A 298 -8.01 7.91 -20.79
N ALA A 299 -9.32 7.82 -20.56
CA ALA A 299 -10.22 7.02 -21.39
C ALA A 299 -10.37 7.58 -22.81
N GLN A 300 -10.25 8.90 -22.97
CA GLN A 300 -10.34 9.58 -24.27
C GLN A 300 -9.03 9.53 -25.06
N GLN A 301 -7.90 9.32 -24.39
CA GLN A 301 -6.61 9.15 -25.07
C GLN A 301 -6.49 7.72 -25.62
N LYS A 302 -6.35 7.59 -26.95
CA LYS A 302 -5.94 6.31 -27.57
C LYS A 302 -4.64 5.83 -26.92
N PRO A 303 -4.42 4.51 -26.78
CA PRO A 303 -3.23 3.99 -26.12
C PRO A 303 -1.98 4.59 -26.76
N LEU A 304 -1.24 5.37 -25.97
CA LEU A 304 0.02 5.97 -26.39
C LEU A 304 0.96 4.83 -26.81
N ILE A 305 1.09 4.62 -28.12
CA ILE A 305 2.21 3.91 -28.69
C ILE A 305 3.41 4.80 -28.41
N TRP A 306 4.20 4.43 -27.41
CA TRP A 306 5.37 5.16 -26.95
C TRP A 306 6.41 5.28 -28.08
N ILE A 307 6.29 6.32 -28.89
CA ILE A 307 7.40 6.80 -29.71
C ILE A 307 8.34 7.51 -28.73
N ARG A 308 9.48 6.89 -28.42
CA ARG A 308 10.63 7.59 -27.84
C ARG A 308 10.90 8.84 -28.68
N ARG A 309 10.60 10.05 -28.18
CA ARG A 309 11.13 11.27 -28.78
C ARG A 309 11.56 12.30 -27.75
N SER A 310 12.86 12.59 -27.84
CA SER A 310 13.49 13.90 -27.75
C SER A 310 12.54 15.10 -27.72
N SER A 311 12.76 15.93 -26.69
CA SER A 311 12.79 17.40 -26.73
C SER A 311 11.62 18.13 -27.38
N LYS A 312 10.78 18.72 -26.50
CA LYS A 312 9.85 19.84 -26.73
C LYS A 312 8.58 19.52 -27.51
N CYS A 313 7.53 19.11 -26.81
CA CYS A 313 6.13 19.44 -27.08
C CYS A 313 5.33 19.33 -25.76
N PHE A 314 4.55 20.36 -25.44
CA PHE A 314 3.68 20.44 -24.26
C PHE A 314 2.64 19.30 -24.27
N SER A 315 2.36 18.73 -23.09
CA SER A 315 1.53 17.54 -22.88
C SER A 315 0.37 17.88 -21.94
N PRO A 316 -0.84 17.31 -22.10
CA PRO A 316 -1.93 17.48 -21.14
C PRO A 316 -1.60 17.04 -19.70
N LEU A 317 -0.48 16.32 -19.48
CA LEU A 317 0.08 16.02 -18.16
C LEU A 317 0.58 17.25 -17.39
N ASP A 318 0.70 18.42 -18.04
CA ASP A 318 1.01 19.68 -17.39
C ASP A 318 -0.11 20.16 -16.44
N LEU A 319 -1.31 19.54 -16.48
CA LEU A 319 -2.39 19.74 -15.50
C LEU A 319 -2.20 18.96 -14.19
N PHE A 320 -1.34 17.93 -14.18
CA PHE A 320 -1.09 17.06 -13.03
C PHE A 320 0.40 16.68 -12.94
N PRO A 321 1.27 17.59 -12.47
CA PRO A 321 2.74 17.45 -12.54
C PRO A 321 3.31 16.25 -11.77
N TRP A 322 2.48 15.54 -10.99
CA TRP A 322 2.85 14.39 -10.17
C TRP A 322 2.56 13.04 -10.82
N ILE A 323 1.87 13.03 -11.96
CA ILE A 323 1.64 11.84 -12.77
C ILE A 323 2.81 11.74 -13.75
N GLU A 324 4.01 11.45 -13.23
CA GLU A 324 5.13 11.07 -14.10
C GLU A 324 4.98 9.58 -14.53
N PRO A 325 5.28 9.26 -15.81
CA PRO A 325 4.97 7.98 -16.42
C PRO A 325 5.69 6.76 -15.85
#